data_AF-A0A973ST33-F1
#
_entry.id   AF-A0A973ST33-F1
#
_cell.length_a   1.000
_cell.length_b   1.000
_cell.length_c   1.000
_cell.angle_alpha   90.00
_cell.angle_beta   90.00
_cell.angle_gamma   90.00
#
_symmetry.space_group_name_H-M   'P 1'
#
loop_
_entity.id
_entity.type
_entity.pdbx_description
1 polymer ?
#
loop_
_entity_poly.entity_id
_entity_poly.type
_entity_poly.pdbx_seq_one_letter_code
_entity_poly.pdbx_strand_id
1 'polypeptide(L)'
;MRFRRRAALALSGAVLVGGLVTATSGPASAATCPSAGHLFKTASDRTVYLTGSDRLYFFPYSSDYFGLYTSYSGISTVSDSVQIACINASPQKIGWALADAKLVKSSGSAKVYIYDYSAPNGGGYRWITSQSVFDTYGFASSKIVTVSASSIAPIASNWT
;
A
#
# COMPACT_ATOMS: atom_id res chain seq x y z
N MET A 1 1.75 69.03 0.09
CA MET A 1 1.70 69.06 -1.39
C MET A 1 0.59 68.10 -1.84
N ARG A 2 -0.66 68.56 -2.01
CA ARG A 2 -1.32 68.85 -3.32
C ARG A 2 -0.64 68.14 -4.52
N PHE A 3 -1.28 67.14 -5.14
CA PHE A 3 -2.12 67.34 -6.34
C PHE A 3 -2.80 66.03 -6.81
N ARG A 4 -4.02 66.22 -7.29
CA ARG A 4 -4.96 65.27 -7.88
C ARG A 4 -4.45 64.73 -9.22
N ARG A 5 -4.91 63.54 -9.65
CA ARG A 5 -5.32 63.27 -11.05
C ARG A 5 -6.40 62.18 -11.12
N ARG A 6 -7.40 62.48 -11.95
CA ARG A 6 -8.65 61.76 -12.22
C ARG A 6 -8.49 60.87 -13.47
N ALA A 7 -9.48 59.97 -13.64
CA ALA A 7 -9.97 59.40 -14.90
C ALA A 7 -9.07 58.31 -15.56
N ALA A 8 -9.58 57.32 -16.30
CA ALA A 8 -10.87 57.18 -16.98
C ALA A 8 -11.29 55.71 -17.16
N LEU A 9 -12.60 55.55 -17.34
CA LEU A 9 -13.31 54.41 -17.94
C LEU A 9 -12.65 53.92 -19.24
N ALA A 10 -12.60 52.59 -19.43
CA ALA A 10 -12.65 51.99 -20.76
C ALA A 10 -13.47 50.69 -20.68
N LEU A 11 -14.72 50.76 -21.15
CA LEU A 11 -15.51 49.61 -21.56
C LEU A 11 -14.83 48.98 -22.76
N SER A 12 -14.60 47.67 -22.74
CA SER A 12 -14.36 46.89 -23.95
C SER A 12 -15.03 45.54 -23.77
N GLY A 13 -16.16 45.37 -24.46
CA GLY A 13 -16.91 44.13 -24.52
C GLY A 13 -16.16 43.10 -25.36
N ALA A 14 -15.98 41.91 -24.79
CA ALA A 14 -15.57 40.72 -25.53
C ALA A 14 -16.81 39.82 -25.68
N VAL A 15 -17.25 39.64 -26.92
CA VAL A 15 -18.28 38.65 -27.29
C VAL A 15 -17.64 37.27 -27.19
N LEU A 16 -17.97 36.52 -26.15
CA LEU A 16 -17.61 35.12 -26.01
C LEU A 16 -18.61 34.27 -26.81
N VAL A 17 -18.20 33.82 -27.99
CA VAL A 17 -18.89 32.76 -28.74
C VAL A 17 -18.61 31.45 -27.99
N GLY A 18 -19.53 31.07 -27.10
CA GLY A 18 -19.47 29.84 -26.33
C GLY A 18 -19.74 28.62 -27.22
N GLY A 19 -18.67 28.00 -27.73
CA GLY A 19 -18.72 26.68 -28.32
C GLY A 19 -18.93 25.64 -27.21
N LEU A 20 -20.12 25.04 -27.15
CA LEU A 20 -20.44 23.95 -26.24
C LEU A 20 -19.73 22.68 -26.73
N VAL A 21 -18.54 22.40 -26.19
CA VAL A 21 -17.87 21.11 -26.41
C VAL A 21 -18.55 20.10 -25.50
N THR A 22 -19.44 19.29 -26.06
CA THR A 22 -19.99 18.10 -25.39
C THR A 22 -18.86 17.08 -25.25
N ALA A 23 -18.16 17.13 -24.12
CA ALA A 23 -17.23 16.07 -23.73
C ALA A 23 -18.05 14.79 -23.51
N THR A 24 -17.98 13.87 -24.46
CA THR A 24 -18.46 12.50 -24.29
C THR A 24 -17.58 11.84 -23.23
N SER A 25 -18.06 11.84 -21.98
CA SER A 25 -17.51 11.03 -20.90
C SER A 25 -17.68 9.57 -21.27
N GLY A 26 -16.62 8.96 -21.83
CA GLY A 26 -16.55 7.51 -22.00
C GLY A 26 -16.68 6.82 -20.64
N PRO A 27 -17.13 5.56 -20.60
CA PRO A 27 -17.24 4.83 -19.35
C PRO A 27 -15.86 4.78 -18.67
N ALA A 28 -15.77 5.36 -17.47
CA ALA A 28 -14.58 5.24 -16.66
C ALA A 28 -14.35 3.75 -16.37
N SER A 29 -13.23 3.19 -16.85
CA SER A 29 -12.83 1.84 -16.48
C SER A 29 -12.76 1.76 -14.96
N ALA A 30 -13.49 0.81 -14.38
CA ALA A 30 -13.45 0.58 -12.94
C ALA A 30 -12.01 0.25 -12.53
N ALA A 31 -11.50 0.94 -11.51
CA ALA A 31 -10.18 0.64 -10.97
C ALA A 31 -10.15 -0.81 -10.44
N THR A 32 -9.12 -1.56 -10.80
CA THR A 32 -8.91 -2.95 -10.33
C THR A 32 -7.80 -2.99 -9.30
N CYS A 33 -7.94 -3.83 -8.27
CA CYS A 33 -6.86 -4.08 -7.33
C CYS A 33 -5.69 -4.79 -8.05
N PRO A 34 -4.42 -4.36 -7.87
CA PRO A 34 -3.27 -5.07 -8.39
C PRO A 34 -3.19 -6.52 -7.90
N SER A 35 -2.35 -7.34 -8.55
CA SER A 35 -2.09 -8.71 -8.08
C SER A 35 -1.40 -8.74 -6.71
N ALA A 36 -1.44 -9.90 -6.05
CA ALA A 36 -0.70 -10.14 -4.81
C ALA A 36 0.79 -9.81 -4.96
N GLY A 37 1.40 -9.34 -3.86
CA GLY A 37 2.79 -8.91 -3.80
C GLY A 37 3.03 -7.46 -4.20
N HIS A 38 2.04 -6.78 -4.79
CA HIS A 38 2.21 -5.40 -5.22
C HIS A 38 2.18 -4.41 -4.05
N LEU A 39 3.18 -3.52 -4.01
CA LEU A 39 3.27 -2.43 -3.03
C LEU A 39 2.83 -1.11 -3.65
N PHE A 40 1.99 -0.37 -2.94
CA PHE A 40 1.53 0.94 -3.39
C PHE A 40 1.24 1.91 -2.26
N LYS A 41 1.12 3.18 -2.61
CA LYS A 41 0.56 4.26 -1.79
C LYS A 41 -0.35 5.13 -2.65
N THR A 42 -1.15 5.99 -2.04
CA THR A 42 -1.90 7.00 -2.79
C THR A 42 -1.13 8.32 -2.80
N ALA A 43 -1.58 9.29 -3.61
CA ALA A 43 -1.00 10.64 -3.59
C ALA A 43 -1.40 11.41 -2.31
N SER A 44 -2.55 11.04 -1.74
CA SER A 44 -3.16 11.67 -0.56
C SER A 44 -2.65 11.08 0.76
N ASP A 45 -2.17 9.84 0.76
CA ASP A 45 -1.73 9.11 1.95
C ASP A 45 -0.32 8.53 1.77
N ARG A 46 0.51 8.65 2.81
CA ARG A 46 1.86 8.09 2.85
C ARG A 46 1.88 6.64 3.32
N THR A 47 0.76 6.11 3.80
CA THR A 47 0.62 4.70 4.20
C THR A 47 0.96 3.80 3.03
N VAL A 48 1.85 2.83 3.29
CA VAL A 48 2.21 1.82 2.31
C VAL A 48 1.26 0.65 2.47
N TYR A 49 0.67 0.25 1.35
CA TYR A 49 -0.21 -0.89 1.23
C TYR A 49 0.49 -2.02 0.49
N LEU A 50 0.19 -3.25 0.87
CA LEU A 50 0.64 -4.47 0.22
C LEU A 50 -0.58 -5.30 -0.15
N THR A 51 -0.74 -5.61 -1.44
CA THR A 51 -1.81 -6.50 -1.85
C THR A 51 -1.44 -7.94 -1.51
N GLY A 52 -2.26 -8.58 -0.68
CA GLY A 52 -2.21 -10.02 -0.41
C GLY A 52 -3.06 -10.83 -1.38
N SER A 53 -2.92 -12.16 -1.32
CA SER A 53 -3.78 -13.09 -2.07
C SER A 53 -5.23 -13.04 -1.60
N ASP A 54 -5.45 -12.79 -0.31
CA ASP A 54 -6.77 -12.85 0.33
C ASP A 54 -7.20 -11.54 0.97
N ARG A 55 -6.32 -10.55 1.13
CA ARG A 55 -6.63 -9.28 1.79
C ARG A 55 -5.67 -8.18 1.39
N LEU A 56 -6.04 -6.94 1.73
CA LEU A 56 -5.14 -5.80 1.68
C LEU A 56 -4.39 -5.70 3.01
N TYR A 57 -3.08 -5.56 2.97
CA TYR A 57 -2.25 -5.26 4.14
C TYR A 57 -1.81 -3.79 4.10
N PHE A 58 -1.52 -3.22 5.27
CA PHE A 58 -0.88 -1.91 5.38
C PHE A 58 0.17 -1.90 6.49
N PHE A 59 1.15 -1.03 6.37
CA PHE A 59 2.22 -0.84 7.35
C PHE A 59 1.93 0.38 8.23
N PRO A 60 1.62 0.20 9.53
CA PRO A 60 1.35 1.31 10.44
C PRO A 60 2.56 2.24 10.59
N TYR A 61 3.77 1.67 10.64
CA TYR A 61 5.01 2.41 10.78
C TYR A 61 6.04 2.01 9.73
N SER A 62 6.99 2.91 9.45
CA SER A 62 8.12 2.63 8.57
C SER A 62 8.99 1.47 9.08
N SER A 63 9.10 1.32 10.41
CA SER A 63 9.83 0.20 11.03
C SER A 63 9.25 -1.16 10.65
N ASP A 64 7.92 -1.26 10.54
CA ASP A 64 7.25 -2.51 10.17
C ASP A 64 7.55 -2.86 8.70
N TYR A 65 7.49 -1.87 7.82
CA TYR A 65 7.89 -2.01 6.42
C TYR A 65 9.36 -2.46 6.32
N PHE A 66 10.26 -1.77 7.02
CA PHE A 66 11.69 -2.09 6.99
C PHE A 66 12.08 -3.37 7.74
N GLY A 67 11.15 -3.99 8.46
CA GLY A 67 11.30 -5.34 8.97
C GLY A 67 11.16 -6.42 7.88
N LEU A 68 10.57 -6.06 6.72
CA LEU A 68 10.39 -6.96 5.58
C LEU A 68 11.20 -6.56 4.33
N TYR A 69 11.45 -5.26 4.14
CA TYR A 69 12.08 -4.70 2.93
C TYR A 69 13.35 -3.88 3.25
N THR A 70 14.20 -3.67 2.25
CA THR A 70 15.46 -2.91 2.38
C THR A 70 15.33 -1.44 2.00
N SER A 71 14.41 -1.10 1.10
CA SER A 71 14.21 0.26 0.62
C SER A 71 12.77 0.44 0.13
N TYR A 72 12.32 1.68 -0.04
CA TYR A 72 11.01 1.99 -0.62
C TYR A 72 10.93 1.77 -2.16
N SER A 73 11.96 1.17 -2.77
CA SER A 73 11.93 0.80 -4.18
C SER A 73 10.79 -0.16 -4.48
N GLY A 74 10.12 0.01 -5.61
CA GLY A 74 9.01 -0.85 -6.02
C GLY A 74 7.64 -0.44 -5.46
N ILE A 75 7.57 0.60 -4.62
CA ILE A 75 6.30 1.20 -4.23
C ILE A 75 5.80 2.12 -5.35
N SER A 76 4.66 1.77 -5.93
CA SER A 76 3.98 2.62 -6.90
C SER A 76 3.07 3.64 -6.21
N THR A 77 2.81 4.77 -6.88
CA THR A 77 1.75 5.69 -6.45
C THR A 77 0.53 5.46 -7.34
N VAL A 78 -0.61 5.15 -6.73
CA VAL A 78 -1.88 4.87 -7.42
C VAL A 78 -2.96 5.89 -7.03
N SER A 79 -4.08 5.90 -7.74
CA SER A 79 -5.23 6.72 -7.37
C SER A 79 -5.97 6.15 -6.16
N ASP A 80 -6.71 7.00 -5.44
CA ASP A 80 -7.55 6.57 -4.32
C ASP A 80 -8.59 5.51 -4.75
N SER A 81 -9.08 5.57 -6.00
CA SER A 81 -9.99 4.57 -6.56
C SER A 81 -9.39 3.16 -6.61
N VAL A 82 -8.07 3.03 -6.85
CA VAL A 82 -7.38 1.72 -6.83
C VAL A 82 -7.31 1.17 -5.40
N GLN A 83 -6.99 2.03 -4.42
CA GLN A 83 -7.00 1.63 -3.01
C GLN A 83 -8.40 1.16 -2.58
N ILE A 84 -9.45 1.92 -2.93
CA ILE A 84 -10.84 1.54 -2.64
C ILE A 84 -11.20 0.22 -3.31
N ALA A 85 -10.77 -0.01 -4.55
CA ALA A 85 -10.98 -1.29 -5.24
C ALA A 85 -10.32 -2.46 -4.49
N CYS A 86 -9.11 -2.28 -3.95
CA CYS A 86 -8.45 -3.29 -3.12
C CYS A 86 -9.15 -3.57 -1.81
N ILE A 87 -9.61 -2.52 -1.11
CA ILE A 87 -10.41 -2.65 0.11
C ILE A 87 -11.68 -3.44 -0.22
N ASN A 88 -12.37 -3.09 -1.31
CA ASN A 88 -13.59 -3.77 -1.75
C ASN A 88 -13.36 -5.18 -2.28
N ALA A 89 -12.16 -5.53 -2.73
CA ALA A 89 -11.81 -6.90 -3.11
C ALA A 89 -11.54 -7.79 -1.88
N SER A 90 -11.04 -7.22 -0.78
CA SER A 90 -10.80 -7.93 0.48
C SER A 90 -12.11 -8.51 1.06
N PRO A 91 -12.15 -9.76 1.56
CA PRO A 91 -13.30 -10.33 2.25
C PRO A 91 -13.72 -9.51 3.47
N GLN A 92 -12.75 -8.93 4.17
CA GLN A 92 -13.00 -8.15 5.38
C GLN A 92 -13.38 -6.69 5.09
N LYS A 93 -13.30 -6.24 3.82
CA LYS A 93 -13.55 -4.85 3.40
C LYS A 93 -12.76 -3.80 4.19
N ILE A 94 -11.63 -4.22 4.77
CA ILE A 94 -10.68 -3.39 5.50
C ILE A 94 -9.26 -3.86 5.21
N GLY A 95 -8.29 -2.98 5.45
CA GLY A 95 -6.87 -3.34 5.48
C GLY A 95 -6.49 -4.04 6.78
N TRP A 96 -5.54 -4.96 6.70
CA TRP A 96 -4.92 -5.62 7.85
C TRP A 96 -3.57 -4.98 8.19
N ALA A 97 -3.42 -4.47 9.41
CA ALA A 97 -2.16 -3.89 9.86
C ALA A 97 -1.09 -4.98 9.95
N LEU A 98 0.07 -4.78 9.35
CA LEU A 98 1.27 -5.57 9.60
C LEU A 98 2.11 -4.87 10.66
N ALA A 99 1.76 -5.05 11.93
CA ALA A 99 2.44 -4.39 13.05
C ALA A 99 3.63 -5.22 13.54
N ASP A 100 4.75 -4.58 13.87
CA ASP A 100 6.01 -5.21 14.26
C ASP A 100 6.45 -6.33 13.28
N ALA A 101 6.21 -6.11 11.99
CA ALA A 101 6.37 -7.14 10.98
C ALA A 101 7.86 -7.53 10.82
N LYS A 102 8.17 -8.83 10.92
CA LYS A 102 9.56 -9.35 10.84
C LYS A 102 9.64 -10.64 10.04
N LEU A 103 10.72 -10.82 9.30
CA LEU A 103 11.07 -12.11 8.71
C LEU A 103 11.93 -12.91 9.68
N VAL A 104 11.52 -14.12 10.00
CA VAL A 104 12.13 -14.93 11.05
C VAL A 104 12.32 -16.37 10.58
N LYS A 105 13.46 -16.98 10.93
CA LYS A 105 13.67 -18.43 10.78
C LYS A 105 14.35 -19.00 12.03
N SER A 106 14.22 -20.30 12.24
CA SER A 106 15.04 -21.00 13.23
C SER A 106 16.38 -21.43 12.64
N SER A 107 17.40 -21.53 13.50
CA SER A 107 18.69 -22.10 13.10
C SER A 107 18.50 -23.54 12.58
N GLY A 108 19.12 -23.87 11.44
CA GLY A 108 19.02 -25.18 10.80
C GLY A 108 17.72 -25.44 10.03
N SER A 109 16.75 -24.51 10.01
CA SER A 109 15.53 -24.64 9.22
C SER A 109 15.57 -23.78 7.96
N ALA A 110 15.03 -24.32 6.87
CA ALA A 110 14.78 -23.57 5.63
C ALA A 110 13.45 -22.79 5.68
N LYS A 111 12.58 -23.04 6.67
CA LYS A 111 11.28 -22.35 6.77
C LYS A 111 11.45 -20.93 7.27
N VAL A 112 10.95 -19.98 6.48
CA VAL A 112 10.87 -18.57 6.84
C VAL A 112 9.43 -18.23 7.21
N TYR A 113 9.27 -17.45 8.26
CA TYR A 113 8.00 -16.99 8.78
C TYR A 113 7.94 -15.47 8.71
N ILE A 114 6.75 -14.93 8.48
CA ILE A 114 6.43 -13.55 8.83
C ILE A 114 5.84 -13.54 10.24
N TYR A 115 6.46 -12.81 11.14
CA TYR A 115 5.86 -12.41 12.41
C TYR A 115 5.03 -11.15 12.20
N ASP A 116 3.87 -11.07 12.82
CA ASP A 116 2.97 -9.92 12.81
C ASP A 116 2.25 -9.85 14.16
N TYR A 117 2.42 -8.74 14.88
CA TYR A 117 1.81 -8.47 16.18
C TYR A 117 0.28 -8.31 16.11
N SER A 118 -0.25 -7.93 14.94
CA SER A 118 -1.70 -7.77 14.73
C SER A 118 -2.42 -9.10 14.54
N ALA A 119 -1.69 -10.23 14.44
CA ALA A 119 -2.28 -11.56 14.43
C ALA A 119 -3.07 -11.85 15.74
N PRO A 120 -4.07 -12.75 15.70
CA PRO A 120 -4.85 -13.11 16.88
C PRO A 120 -3.96 -13.46 18.07
N ASN A 121 -4.36 -13.05 19.28
CA ASN A 121 -3.63 -13.23 20.54
C ASN A 121 -2.34 -12.41 20.70
N GLY A 122 -2.20 -11.30 19.97
CA GLY A 122 -1.08 -10.34 20.17
C GLY A 122 0.22 -10.79 19.52
N GLY A 123 0.13 -11.51 18.40
CA GLY A 123 1.31 -11.93 17.64
C GLY A 123 1.19 -13.34 17.08
N GLY A 124 1.74 -13.54 15.89
CA GLY A 124 1.73 -14.85 15.26
C GLY A 124 2.77 -14.98 14.15
N TYR A 125 3.31 -16.20 14.02
CA TYR A 125 4.22 -16.57 12.95
C TYR A 125 3.46 -17.28 11.84
N ARG A 126 3.40 -16.69 10.65
CA ARG A 126 2.79 -17.30 9.46
C ARG A 126 3.90 -17.84 8.57
N TRP A 127 3.87 -19.14 8.26
CA TRP A 127 4.90 -19.74 7.40
C TRP A 127 4.75 -19.24 5.97
N ILE A 128 5.84 -18.77 5.37
CA ILE A 128 5.93 -18.47 3.94
C ILE A 128 6.17 -19.79 3.21
N THR A 129 5.10 -20.30 2.59
CA THR A 129 4.99 -21.71 2.18
C THR A 129 6.00 -22.15 1.11
N SER A 130 6.55 -21.22 0.35
CA SER A 130 7.55 -21.50 -0.68
C SER A 130 8.44 -20.29 -0.99
N GLN A 131 9.56 -20.54 -1.67
CA GLN A 131 10.41 -19.47 -2.20
C GLN A 131 9.65 -18.60 -3.21
N SER A 132 8.79 -19.19 -4.05
CA SER A 132 7.99 -18.42 -5.01
C SER A 132 7.02 -17.45 -4.34
N VAL A 133 6.47 -17.81 -3.16
CA VAL A 133 5.66 -16.88 -2.36
C VAL A 133 6.55 -15.78 -1.81
N PHE A 134 7.71 -16.13 -1.23
CA PHE A 134 8.68 -15.14 -0.76
C PHE A 134 9.05 -14.10 -1.83
N ASP A 135 9.31 -14.56 -3.06
CA ASP A 135 9.69 -13.74 -4.20
C ASP A 135 8.50 -12.91 -4.73
N THR A 136 7.29 -13.47 -4.77
CA THR A 136 6.06 -12.76 -5.16
C THR A 136 5.88 -11.49 -4.34
N TYR A 137 6.11 -11.57 -3.03
CA TYR A 137 5.96 -10.44 -2.13
C TYR A 137 7.21 -9.55 -2.05
N GLY A 138 8.28 -9.84 -2.80
CA GLY A 138 9.49 -9.02 -2.85
C GLY A 138 10.22 -8.91 -1.50
N PHE A 139 10.04 -9.89 -0.62
CA PHE A 139 10.65 -9.88 0.71
C PHE A 139 12.18 -9.91 0.61
N ALA A 140 12.86 -9.19 1.50
CA ALA A 140 14.30 -9.12 1.48
C ALA A 140 14.93 -10.23 2.33
N SER A 141 15.71 -11.11 1.71
CA SER A 141 16.42 -12.19 2.43
C SER A 141 17.38 -11.66 3.50
N SER A 142 17.96 -10.47 3.29
CA SER A 142 18.82 -9.78 4.27
C SER A 142 18.07 -9.31 5.53
N LYS A 143 16.73 -9.38 5.54
CA LYS A 143 15.89 -9.03 6.69
C LYS A 143 15.48 -10.25 7.52
N ILE A 144 15.84 -11.46 7.08
CA ILE A 144 15.56 -12.68 7.84
C ILE A 144 16.44 -12.72 9.09
N VAL A 145 15.80 -12.67 10.26
CA VAL A 145 16.45 -12.85 11.56
C VAL A 145 16.42 -14.33 11.93
N THR A 146 17.55 -14.84 12.44
CA THR A 146 17.63 -16.20 12.97
C THR A 146 17.38 -16.18 14.47
N VAL A 147 16.44 -17.00 14.95
CA VAL A 147 16.05 -17.12 16.36
C VAL A 147 16.08 -18.59 16.81
N SER A 148 15.83 -18.83 18.11
CA SER A 148 15.64 -20.19 18.61
C SER A 148 14.40 -20.83 18.00
N ALA A 149 14.44 -22.13 17.68
CA ALA A 149 13.24 -22.84 17.23
C ALA A 149 12.09 -22.75 18.26
N SER A 150 12.42 -22.73 19.55
CA SER A 150 11.44 -22.62 20.64
C SER A 150 10.72 -21.27 20.72
N SER A 151 11.23 -20.21 20.08
CA SER A 151 10.56 -18.90 20.08
C SER A 151 9.57 -18.72 18.93
N ILE A 152 9.53 -19.67 17.98
CA ILE A 152 8.59 -19.64 16.85
C ILE A 152 7.41 -20.54 17.21
N ALA A 153 6.25 -19.92 17.41
CA ALA A 153 4.97 -20.61 17.57
C ALA A 153 4.08 -20.30 16.35
N PRO A 154 4.09 -21.14 15.30
CA PRO A 154 3.31 -20.90 14.11
C PRO A 154 1.81 -20.89 14.39
N ILE A 155 1.09 -19.95 13.77
CA ILE A 155 -0.37 -19.97 13.76
C ILE A 155 -0.86 -20.81 12.56
N ALA A 156 -2.12 -21.27 12.61
CA ALA A 156 -2.68 -22.14 11.58
C ALA A 156 -2.75 -21.48 10.18
N SER A 157 -2.81 -20.15 10.12
CA SER A 157 -2.83 -19.40 8.87
C SER A 157 -1.40 -19.21 8.34
N ASN A 158 -1.10 -19.80 7.18
CA ASN A 158 0.16 -19.58 6.47
C ASN A 158 0.11 -18.30 5.62
N TRP A 159 1.28 -17.84 5.20
CA TRP A 159 1.43 -16.78 4.19
C TRP A 159 1.55 -17.42 2.81
N THR A 160 0.65 -17.05 1.91
CA THR A 160 0.49 -17.63 0.56
C THR A 160 0.45 -16.57 -0.52
#